data_AF-A0A5K1DH87-F1
#
_entry.id   AF-A0A5K1DH87-F1
#
_cell.length_a   1.000
_cell.length_b   1.000
_cell.length_c   1.000
_cell.angle_alpha   90.00
_cell.angle_beta   90.00
_cell.angle_gamma   90.00
#
_symmetry.space_group_name_H-M   'P 1'
#
loop_
_entity.id
_entity.type
_entity.pdbx_description
1 polymer ?
#
loop_
_entity_poly.entity_id
_entity_poly.type
_entity_poly.pdbx_seq_one_letter_code
_entity_poly.pdbx_strand_id
1 'polypeptide(L)' 'YVPTHLHLMVFELVKNSLRAVAEMFINSDKEAPPVRIIVADGIEDVTIK' A
#
# COMPACT_ATOMS: atom_id res chain seq x y z
N TYR A 1 -17.47 2.69 10.73
CA TYR A 1 -16.23 1.90 10.64
C TYR A 1 -15.40 2.12 11.89
N VAL A 2 -14.72 1.11 12.46
CA VAL A 2 -13.83 1.30 13.62
C VAL A 2 -12.44 1.70 13.09
N PRO A 3 -11.98 2.94 13.28
CA PRO A 3 -10.78 3.47 12.61
C PRO A 3 -9.54 2.59 12.74
N THR A 4 -9.38 1.92 13.88
CA THR A 4 -8.26 1.01 14.18
C THR A 4 -8.15 -0.16 13.20
N HIS A 5 -9.26 -0.75 12.75
CA HIS A 5 -9.22 -1.89 11.84
C HIS A 5 -8.70 -1.50 10.45
N LEU A 6 -8.99 -0.28 9.98
CA LEU A 6 -8.59 0.18 8.64
C LEU A 6 -7.12 0.54 8.69
N HIS A 7 -6.73 1.23 9.74
CA HIS A 7 -5.33 1.54 9.99
C HIS A 7 -4.49 0.26 9.99
N LEU A 8 -4.90 -0.79 10.70
CA LEU A 8 -4.18 -2.08 10.72
C LEU A 8 -4.12 -2.73 9.33
N MET A 9 -5.24 -2.82 8.61
CA MET A 9 -5.26 -3.41 7.27
C MET A 9 -4.40 -2.64 6.25
N VAL A 10 -4.53 -1.32 6.23
CA VAL A 10 -3.72 -0.46 5.33
C VAL A 10 -2.24 -0.51 5.73
N PHE A 11 -1.94 -0.54 7.02
CA PHE A 11 -0.55 -0.64 7.51
C PHE A 11 0.13 -1.94 7.07
N GLU A 12 -0.54 -3.08 7.19
CA GLU A 12 0.00 -4.36 6.74
C GLU A 12 0.21 -4.40 5.22
N LEU A 13 -0.75 -3.88 4.44
CA LEU A 13 -0.62 -3.79 2.98
C LEU A 13 0.56 -2.91 2.56
N VAL A 14 0.68 -1.72 3.12
CA VAL A 14 1.75 -0.77 2.78
C VAL A 14 3.12 -1.31 3.17
N LYS A 15 3.27 -1.92 4.36
CA LYS A 15 4.52 -2.57 4.76
C LYS A 15 4.95 -3.65 3.77
N ASN A 16 4.02 -4.48 3.33
CA ASN A 16 4.30 -5.58 2.40
C ASN A 16 4.73 -5.05 1.03
N SER A 17 4.03 -4.04 0.50
CA SER A 17 4.41 -3.39 -0.77
C SER A 17 5.78 -2.71 -0.68
N LEU A 18 6.07 -2.01 0.43
CA LEU A 18 7.37 -1.37 0.65
C LEU A 18 8.50 -2.39 0.77
N ARG A 19 8.27 -3.51 1.48
CA ARG A 19 9.25 -4.59 1.57
C ARG A 19 9.57 -5.17 0.19
N ALA A 20 8.55 -5.45 -0.62
CA ALA A 20 8.74 -5.97 -1.96
C ALA A 20 9.56 -5.01 -2.86
N VAL A 21 9.25 -3.71 -2.79
CA VAL A 21 10.02 -2.69 -3.52
C VAL A 21 11.45 -2.60 -2.98
N ALA A 22 11.65 -2.58 -1.66
CA ALA A 22 12.98 -2.51 -1.07
C ALA A 22 13.85 -3.71 -1.45
N GLU A 23 13.32 -4.94 -1.36
CA GLU A 23 14.05 -6.17 -1.75
C GLU A 23 14.41 -6.19 -3.24
N MET A 24 13.53 -5.67 -4.11
CA MET A 24 13.78 -5.62 -5.55
C MET A 24 14.82 -4.57 -5.95
N PHE A 25 14.93 -3.47 -5.19
CA PHE A 25 15.79 -2.33 -5.54
C PHE A 25 17.05 -2.20 -4.66
N ILE A 26 17.24 -3.04 -3.64
CA ILE A 26 18.40 -2.97 -2.72
C ILE A 26 19.77 -3.06 -3.42
N ASN A 27 19.85 -3.79 -4.53
CA ASN A 27 21.06 -3.96 -5.34
C ASN A 27 20.90 -3.37 -6.75
N SER A 28 19.88 -2.55 -6.96
CA SER A 28 19.64 -1.92 -8.25
C SER A 28 20.24 -0.52 -8.26
N ASP A 29 20.94 -0.16 -9.34
CA ASP A 29 21.34 1.24 -9.59
C ASP A 29 20.16 2.14 -9.99
N LYS A 30 18.94 1.58 -10.00
CA LYS A 30 17.70 2.29 -10.33
C LYS A 30 17.01 2.78 -9.07
N GLU A 31 16.35 3.92 -9.19
CA GLU A 31 15.54 4.46 -8.12
C GLU A 31 14.28 3.59 -7.89
N ALA A 32 13.95 3.36 -6.62
CA ALA A 32 12.80 2.57 -6.22
C ALA A 32 11.49 3.28 -6.64
N PRO A 33 10.55 2.59 -7.31
CA PRO A 33 9.28 3.18 -7.71
C PRO A 33 8.41 3.44 -6.47
N PRO A 34 7.61 4.51 -6.48
CA PRO A 34 6.70 4.79 -5.37
C PRO A 34 5.56 3.77 -5.31
N VAL A 35 5.18 3.38 -4.09
CA VAL A 35 3.95 2.62 -3.84
C VAL A 35 2.76 3.57 -4.03
N ARG A 36 1.88 3.26 -4.97
CA ARG A 36 0.70 4.08 -5.28
C ARG A 36 -0.52 3.46 -4.60
N ILE A 37 -1.26 4.29 -3.88
CA ILE A 37 -2.52 3.90 -3.24
C ILE A 37 -3.64 4.67 -3.93
N ILE A 38 -4.67 3.97 -4.38
CA ILE A 38 -5.86 4.52 -5.01
C ILE A 38 -7.05 4.22 -4.10
N VAL A 39 -7.73 5.29 -3.68
CA VAL A 39 -8.97 5.19 -2.92
C VAL A 39 -10.11 5.56 -3.87
N ALA A 40 -11.03 4.63 -4.07
CA ALA A 40 -12.24 4.84 -4.85
C ALA A 40 -13.46 4.70 -3.93
N ASP A 41 -14.33 5.71 -3.97
CA ASP A 41 -15.59 5.72 -3.25
C ASP A 41 -16.72 5.38 -4.23
N GLY A 42 -17.32 4.21 -4.04
CA GLY A 42 -18.46 3.73 -4.81
C GLY A 42 -19.77 3.99 -4.09
N ILE A 43 -20.89 3.68 -4.75
CA ILE A 43 -22.22 3.83 -4.18
C ILE A 43 -22.46 2.82 -3.03
N GLU A 44 -21.86 1.63 -3.14
CA GLU A 44 -22.01 0.54 -2.18
C GLU A 44 -20.71 0.21 -1.43
N ASP A 45 -19.55 0.40 -2.06
CA ASP A 45 -18.26 -0.03 -1.54
C ASP A 45 -17.18 1.06 -1.63
N VAL A 46 -16.27 1.04 -0.66
CA VAL A 46 -15.01 1.80 -0.71
C VAL A 46 -13.88 0.82 -1.07
N THR A 47 -13.21 1.07 -2.19
CA THR A 47 -12.08 0.24 -2.66
C THR A 47 -10.75 0.95 -2.39
N ILE A 48 -9.78 0.22 -1.82
CA ILE A 48 -8.39 0.66 -1.65
C ILE A 48 -7.51 -0.29 -2.44
N LYS A 49 -6.80 0.23 -3.44
CA LYS A 49 -5.87 -0.51 -4.30
C LYS A 49 -4.45 0.01 -4.16
#